data_AF-A0A8T5NCR0-F1
#
_entry.id   AF-A0A8T5NCR0-F1
#
_cell.length_a   1.000
_cell.length_b   1.000
_cell.length_c   1.000
_cell.angle_alpha   90.00
_cell.angle_beta   90.00
_cell.angle_gamma   90.00
#
_symmetry.space_group_name_H-M   'P 1'
#
loop_
_entity.id
_entity.type
_entity.pdbx_description
1 polymer ?
#
loop_
_entity_poly.entity_id
_entity_poly.type
_entity_poly.pdbx_seq_one_letter_code
_entity_poly.pdbx_strand_id
1 'polypeptide(L)'
;LRDCMDIGWEEIKYHLEKENLKIIHIFGEDLTFPSLDLAEMIRKSIPYNCQKIVIDPLTYPTFYSEKEKRKSISTIFQELRKIGTLLIVLEEQGENNHISEGNAMPLYLADSVIYLQNLGFGELYDRTLKIMKHRGSKHGDSLYPYTIETGLGIVLRASEKQIERVKPKNKFDAVFDNAVKKARTMGAIGERLSARIQALQKYWTRDEDPSDVLELVLREENKGYDKGN
;
A
#
# COMPACT_ATOMS: atom_id res chain seq x y z
N LEU A 1 5.13 -24.20 -3.92
CA LEU A 1 5.53 -24.55 -5.31
C LEU A 1 4.37 -25.11 -6.10
N ARG A 2 3.74 -26.21 -5.65
CA ARG A 2 2.53 -26.76 -6.29
C ARG A 2 1.46 -25.69 -6.52
N ASP A 3 1.06 -24.99 -5.47
CA ASP A 3 -0.03 -23.99 -5.56
C ASP A 3 0.29 -22.85 -6.54
N CYS A 4 1.57 -22.44 -6.63
CA CYS A 4 2.03 -21.46 -7.61
C CYS A 4 1.85 -21.96 -9.06
N MET A 5 2.13 -23.24 -9.30
CA MET A 5 1.93 -23.85 -10.62
C MET A 5 0.43 -23.96 -10.95
N ASP A 6 -0.41 -24.33 -9.97
CA ASP A 6 -1.85 -24.46 -10.15
C ASP A 6 -2.51 -23.11 -10.54
N ILE A 7 -1.96 -21.97 -10.10
CA ILE A 7 -2.40 -20.63 -10.51
C ILE A 7 -1.66 -20.06 -11.74
N GLY A 8 -0.83 -20.87 -12.40
CA GLY A 8 -0.16 -20.52 -13.67
C GLY A 8 1.18 -19.79 -13.54
N TRP A 9 1.80 -19.79 -12.36
CA TRP A 9 3.09 -19.13 -12.12
C TRP A 9 4.23 -20.15 -12.15
N GLU A 10 4.41 -20.80 -13.30
CA GLU A 10 5.44 -21.84 -13.49
C GLU A 10 6.86 -21.26 -13.48
N GLU A 11 7.01 -19.97 -13.82
CA GLU A 11 8.28 -19.24 -13.85
C GLU A 11 8.95 -19.16 -12.46
N ILE A 12 8.23 -19.48 -11.39
CA ILE A 12 8.81 -19.58 -10.05
C ILE A 12 10.03 -20.52 -10.01
N LYS A 13 10.03 -21.60 -10.80
CA LYS A 13 11.17 -22.51 -10.90
C LYS A 13 12.39 -21.83 -11.52
N TYR A 14 12.18 -21.10 -12.62
CA TYR A 14 13.23 -20.31 -13.26
C TYR A 14 13.85 -19.31 -12.27
N HIS A 15 13.01 -18.63 -11.48
CA HIS A 15 13.49 -17.66 -10.49
C HIS A 15 14.30 -18.29 -9.35
N LEU A 16 13.92 -19.49 -8.92
CA LEU A 16 14.69 -20.26 -7.93
C LEU A 16 16.03 -20.74 -8.50
N GLU A 17 16.04 -21.25 -9.73
CA GLU A 17 17.26 -21.70 -10.42
C GLU A 17 18.23 -20.55 -10.71
N LYS A 18 17.72 -19.36 -10.99
CA LYS A 18 18.53 -18.13 -11.19
C LYS A 18 18.92 -17.44 -9.89
N GLU A 19 18.54 -17.99 -8.75
CA GLU A 19 18.82 -17.45 -7.41
C GLU A 19 18.35 -15.99 -7.21
N ASN A 20 17.40 -15.53 -8.03
CA ASN A 20 16.78 -14.21 -7.88
C ASN A 20 15.46 -14.27 -7.09
N LEU A 21 15.01 -15.48 -6.76
CA LEU A 21 14.03 -15.78 -5.72
C LEU A 21 14.66 -16.77 -4.74
N LYS A 22 14.51 -16.51 -3.45
CA LYS A 22 14.91 -17.43 -2.38
C LYS A 22 13.75 -17.60 -1.42
N ILE A 23 13.39 -18.85 -1.15
CA ILE A 23 12.37 -19.22 -0.17
C ILE A 23 13.08 -19.63 1.10
N ILE A 24 12.72 -19.01 2.23
CA ILE A 24 13.24 -19.32 3.54
C ILE A 24 12.07 -19.80 4.37
N HIS A 25 12.14 -21.02 4.89
CA HIS A 25 11.18 -21.54 5.84
C HIS A 25 11.67 -21.25 7.25
N ILE A 26 10.82 -20.62 8.04
CA ILE A 26 11.09 -20.31 9.46
C ILE A 26 9.94 -20.91 10.24
N PHE A 27 10.24 -21.81 11.16
CA PHE A 27 9.25 -22.36 12.09
C PHE A 27 9.38 -21.57 13.38
N GLY A 28 8.30 -21.24 14.07
CA GLY A 28 8.45 -20.34 15.22
C GLY A 28 8.97 -21.01 16.50
N GLU A 29 9.26 -22.30 16.47
CA GLU A 29 10.21 -22.92 17.41
C GLU A 29 11.63 -22.36 17.23
N ASP A 30 11.98 -21.92 16.02
CA ASP A 30 13.25 -21.26 15.67
C ASP A 30 13.27 -19.77 16.09
N LEU A 31 12.14 -19.23 16.57
CA LEU A 31 11.99 -17.82 16.92
C LEU A 31 11.92 -17.60 18.43
N THR A 32 13.08 -17.44 19.07
CA THR A 32 13.15 -16.92 20.44
C THR A 32 12.84 -15.42 20.43
N PHE A 33 11.68 -15.04 20.98
CA PHE A 33 11.33 -13.62 21.15
C PHE A 33 12.29 -12.94 22.15
N PRO A 34 12.87 -11.74 21.89
CA PRO A 34 12.44 -10.69 20.95
C PRO A 34 13.40 -10.42 19.76
N SER A 35 12.94 -10.75 18.56
CA SER A 35 12.80 -9.84 17.39
C SER A 35 14.02 -9.12 16.74
N LEU A 36 15.27 -9.57 16.91
CA LEU A 36 16.39 -9.17 16.04
C LEU A 36 16.88 -10.31 15.13
N ASP A 37 16.71 -11.55 15.58
CA ASP A 37 17.16 -12.74 14.85
C ASP A 37 16.52 -12.85 13.47
N LEU A 38 15.24 -12.52 13.31
CA LEU A 38 14.56 -12.59 12.01
C LEU A 38 15.21 -11.69 10.96
N ALA A 39 15.48 -10.42 11.31
CA ALA A 39 16.12 -9.49 10.38
C ALA A 39 17.57 -9.89 10.07
N GLU A 40 18.29 -10.44 11.06
CA GLU A 40 19.65 -10.94 10.88
C GLU A 40 19.69 -12.21 10.03
N MET A 41 18.80 -13.16 10.27
CA MET A 41 18.61 -14.38 9.46
C MET A 41 18.33 -14.02 8.01
N ILE A 42 17.41 -13.07 7.79
CA ILE A 42 17.08 -12.53 6.47
C ILE A 42 18.32 -11.87 5.84
N ARG A 43 19.03 -11.01 6.57
CA ARG A 43 20.25 -10.34 6.10
C ARG A 43 21.36 -11.33 5.72
N LYS A 44 21.57 -12.39 6.52
CA LYS A 44 22.55 -13.45 6.23
C LYS A 44 22.15 -14.31 5.03
N SER A 45 20.85 -14.46 4.81
CA SER A 45 20.32 -15.35 3.79
C SER A 45 20.18 -14.70 2.42
N ILE A 46 20.15 -13.38 2.33
CA ILE A 46 19.89 -12.67 1.08
C ILE A 46 21.18 -12.09 0.47
N PRO A 47 21.41 -12.23 -0.85
CA PRO A 47 22.47 -11.48 -1.55
C PRO A 47 22.31 -9.95 -1.39
N TYR A 48 23.41 -9.20 -1.52
CA TYR A 48 23.51 -7.74 -1.26
C TYR A 48 22.50 -6.81 -1.98
N ASN A 49 21.62 -7.32 -2.85
CA ASN A 49 20.68 -6.53 -3.65
C ASN A 49 19.23 -7.05 -3.57
N CYS A 50 18.73 -7.35 -2.36
CA CYS A 50 17.31 -7.65 -2.19
C CYS A 50 16.46 -6.43 -2.52
N GLN A 51 15.52 -6.58 -3.46
CA GLN A 51 14.54 -5.53 -3.70
C GLN A 51 13.24 -5.76 -2.93
N LYS A 52 12.86 -7.03 -2.70
CA LYS A 52 11.53 -7.41 -2.22
C LYS A 52 11.63 -8.51 -1.18
N ILE A 53 10.98 -8.30 -0.05
CA ILE A 53 10.84 -9.26 1.04
C ILE A 53 9.35 -9.55 1.20
N VAL A 54 8.98 -10.83 1.20
CA VAL A 54 7.60 -11.29 1.46
C VAL A 54 7.64 -12.17 2.69
N ILE A 55 6.80 -11.87 3.68
CA ILE A 55 6.64 -12.67 4.91
C ILE A 55 5.22 -13.23 4.92
N ASP A 56 5.11 -14.56 4.97
CA ASP A 56 3.84 -15.26 4.83
C ASP A 56 3.75 -16.49 5.76
N PRO A 57 2.90 -16.46 6.81
CA PRO A 57 2.30 -15.29 7.44
C PRO A 57 3.26 -14.61 8.44
N LEU A 58 3.02 -13.34 8.78
CA LEU A 58 3.68 -12.71 9.94
C LEU A 58 2.93 -12.98 11.25
N THR A 59 1.63 -13.28 11.18
CA THR A 59 0.80 -13.62 12.34
C THR A 59 1.37 -14.84 13.06
N TYR A 60 2.17 -14.59 14.09
CA TYR A 60 2.67 -15.62 14.98
C TYR A 60 1.97 -15.46 16.33
N PRO A 61 1.38 -16.52 16.92
CA PRO A 61 0.65 -16.43 18.18
C PRO A 61 1.43 -15.73 19.30
N THR A 62 2.76 -15.90 19.31
CA THR A 62 3.68 -15.27 20.28
C THR A 62 3.81 -13.75 20.12
N PHE A 63 3.45 -13.15 18.97
CA PHE A 63 3.47 -11.70 18.77
C PHE A 63 2.34 -10.95 19.50
N TYR A 64 1.25 -11.63 19.88
CA TYR A 64 0.05 -10.99 20.42
C TYR A 64 -0.07 -11.03 21.95
N SER A 65 0.86 -11.66 22.66
CA SER A 65 0.92 -11.59 24.13
C SER A 65 1.84 -10.45 24.61
N GLU A 66 1.23 -9.42 25.20
CA GLU A 66 1.81 -8.28 25.97
C GLU A 66 2.23 -6.97 25.25
N LYS A 67 2.17 -5.87 26.01
CA LYS A 67 2.54 -4.49 25.59
C LYS A 67 4.00 -4.35 25.17
N GLU A 68 4.91 -5.13 25.75
CA GLU A 68 6.35 -5.06 25.43
C GLU A 68 6.68 -5.49 23.99
N LYS A 69 5.80 -6.25 23.34
CA LYS A 69 6.03 -6.78 21.98
C LYS A 69 5.66 -5.84 20.83
N ARG A 70 4.97 -4.72 21.12
CA ARG A 70 4.65 -3.69 20.10
C ARG A 70 5.91 -2.96 19.60
N LYS A 71 6.86 -2.69 20.49
CA LYS A 71 8.15 -2.07 20.13
C LYS A 71 8.96 -2.99 19.23
N SER A 72 8.96 -4.28 19.53
CA SER A 72 9.62 -5.33 18.75
C SER A 72 9.16 -5.41 17.30
N ILE A 73 7.85 -5.39 17.03
CA ILE A 73 7.33 -5.44 15.65
C ILE A 73 7.75 -4.19 14.86
N SER A 74 7.68 -3.01 15.49
CA SER A 74 8.14 -1.76 14.87
C SER A 74 9.62 -1.83 14.51
N THR A 75 10.46 -2.34 15.42
CA THR A 75 11.89 -2.53 15.18
C THR A 75 12.16 -3.52 14.06
N ILE A 76 11.47 -4.67 14.01
CA ILE A 76 11.57 -5.61 12.88
C ILE A 76 11.26 -4.91 11.56
N PHE A 77 10.15 -4.16 11.48
CA PHE A 77 9.75 -3.49 10.25
C PHE A 77 10.79 -2.45 9.83
N GLN A 78 11.35 -1.71 10.78
CA GLN A 78 12.43 -0.75 10.51
C GLN A 78 13.69 -1.44 9.98
N GLU A 79 14.11 -2.55 10.56
CA GLU A 79 15.29 -3.29 10.09
C GLU A 79 15.06 -3.93 8.72
N LEU A 80 13.89 -4.54 8.48
CA LEU A 80 13.56 -5.12 7.18
C LEU A 80 13.49 -4.07 6.07
N ARG A 81 12.97 -2.87 6.36
CA ARG A 81 12.96 -1.73 5.42
C ARG A 81 14.36 -1.22 5.08
N LYS A 82 15.38 -1.49 5.91
CA LYS A 82 16.79 -1.20 5.58
C LYS A 82 17.39 -2.27 4.66
N ILE A 83 16.81 -3.47 4.61
CA ILE A 83 17.32 -4.60 3.82
C ILE A 83 16.71 -4.61 2.42
N GLY A 84 15.40 -4.35 2.29
CA GLY A 84 14.68 -4.39 1.01
C GLY A 84 13.88 -3.12 0.73
N THR A 85 13.60 -2.86 -0.54
CA THR A 85 12.81 -1.70 -0.99
C THR A 85 11.30 -1.89 -0.77
N LEU A 86 10.82 -3.14 -0.85
CA LEU A 86 9.42 -3.49 -0.64
C LEU A 86 9.29 -4.63 0.38
N LEU A 87 8.49 -4.41 1.42
CA LEU A 87 8.12 -5.43 2.41
C LEU A 87 6.62 -5.73 2.27
N ILE A 88 6.28 -6.98 1.95
CA ILE A 88 4.91 -7.49 1.92
C ILE A 88 4.76 -8.46 3.08
N VAL A 89 3.63 -8.32 3.77
CA VAL A 89 3.32 -9.10 4.97
C VAL A 89 1.92 -9.64 4.81
N LEU A 90 1.73 -10.94 4.97
CA LEU A 90 0.43 -11.56 5.09
C LEU A 90 0.05 -11.70 6.56
N GLU A 91 -1.15 -11.25 6.90
CA GLU A 91 -1.70 -11.29 8.25
C GLU A 91 -3.04 -11.99 8.22
N GLU A 92 -3.22 -12.94 9.14
CA GLU A 92 -4.51 -13.57 9.38
C GLU A 92 -5.37 -12.69 10.29
N GLN A 93 -6.65 -12.58 9.96
CA GLN A 93 -7.62 -12.01 10.89
C GLN A 93 -8.09 -13.09 11.86
N GLY A 94 -8.17 -12.73 13.15
CA GLY A 94 -8.79 -13.59 14.16
C GLY A 94 -10.26 -13.89 13.85
N GLU A 95 -10.83 -14.84 14.58
CA GLU A 95 -12.08 -15.59 14.29
C GLU A 95 -13.35 -14.78 13.91
N ASN A 96 -13.38 -13.45 14.05
CA ASN A 96 -14.60 -12.65 13.91
C ASN A 96 -14.59 -11.62 12.75
N ASN A 97 -13.71 -11.73 11.74
CA ASN A 97 -13.59 -10.70 10.66
C ASN A 97 -13.41 -9.26 11.18
N HIS A 98 -12.97 -9.15 12.43
CA HIS A 98 -12.68 -7.91 13.11
C HIS A 98 -11.20 -7.90 13.41
N ILE A 99 -10.55 -6.78 13.09
CA ILE A 99 -9.18 -6.52 13.48
C ILE A 99 -9.18 -6.43 15.01
N SER A 100 -8.80 -7.50 15.70
CA SER A 100 -8.59 -7.49 17.14
C SER A 100 -7.50 -6.45 17.49
N GLU A 101 -7.56 -5.85 18.68
CA GLU A 101 -6.61 -4.80 19.09
C GLU A 101 -5.13 -5.24 19.04
N GLY A 102 -4.86 -6.55 19.06
CA GLY A 102 -3.54 -7.14 18.84
C GLY A 102 -3.12 -7.16 17.36
N ASN A 103 -4.02 -7.56 16.45
CA ASN A 103 -3.76 -7.70 15.02
C ASN A 103 -3.73 -6.34 14.28
N ALA A 104 -4.08 -5.24 14.97
CA ALA A 104 -4.06 -3.89 14.41
C ALA A 104 -2.65 -3.31 14.19
N MET A 105 -1.62 -3.82 14.88
CA MET A 105 -0.31 -3.17 14.90
C MET A 105 0.43 -3.23 13.55
N PRO A 106 0.54 -4.38 12.85
CA PRO A 106 1.13 -4.43 11.51
C PRO A 106 0.40 -3.51 10.51
N LEU A 107 -0.93 -3.46 10.58
CA LEU A 107 -1.77 -2.60 9.75
C LEU A 107 -1.51 -1.10 10.01
N TYR A 108 -1.29 -0.73 11.27
CA TYR A 108 -0.94 0.64 11.64
C TYR A 108 0.44 1.05 11.10
N LEU A 109 1.42 0.14 11.16
CA LEU A 109 2.80 0.37 10.69
C LEU A 109 2.93 0.31 9.16
N ALA A 110 2.05 -0.41 8.47
CA ALA A 110 2.07 -0.54 7.02
C ALA A 110 1.77 0.79 6.31
N ASP A 111 2.42 1.05 5.18
CA ASP A 111 2.10 2.22 4.34
C ASP A 111 0.89 1.96 3.45
N SER A 112 0.67 0.70 3.09
CA SER A 112 -0.48 0.24 2.30
C SER A 112 -1.10 -1.00 2.95
N VAL A 113 -2.43 -1.08 2.95
CA VAL A 113 -3.17 -2.22 3.48
C VAL A 113 -4.20 -2.63 2.44
N ILE A 114 -4.04 -3.84 1.90
CA ILE A 114 -5.03 -4.52 1.07
C ILE A 114 -5.73 -5.54 1.96
N TYR A 115 -7.05 -5.45 2.03
CA TYR A 115 -7.88 -6.34 2.81
C TYR A 115 -8.66 -7.25 1.89
N LEU A 116 -8.52 -8.56 2.10
CA LEU A 116 -9.25 -9.61 1.38
C LEU A 116 -10.26 -10.22 2.34
N GLN A 117 -11.51 -10.36 1.91
CA GLN A 117 -12.57 -10.93 2.72
C GLN A 117 -13.47 -11.83 1.89
N ASN A 118 -13.84 -12.97 2.45
CA ASN A 118 -14.97 -13.76 1.99
C ASN A 118 -16.22 -13.35 2.79
N LEU A 119 -17.24 -12.90 2.08
CA LEU A 119 -18.51 -12.43 2.66
C LEU A 119 -19.44 -13.60 3.06
N GLY A 120 -19.21 -14.79 2.51
CA GLY A 120 -19.93 -16.01 2.90
C GLY A 120 -21.41 -16.05 2.51
N PHE A 121 -21.82 -15.28 1.50
CA PHE A 121 -23.21 -15.24 1.03
C PHE A 121 -23.57 -16.37 0.04
N GLY A 122 -22.58 -17.13 -0.46
CA GLY A 122 -22.76 -18.24 -1.38
C GLY A 122 -22.95 -17.82 -2.84
N GLU A 123 -22.67 -16.57 -3.19
CA GLU A 123 -22.89 -16.03 -4.54
C GLU A 123 -21.61 -15.96 -5.40
N LEU A 124 -21.77 -15.65 -6.69
CA LEU A 124 -20.70 -15.56 -7.69
C LEU A 124 -19.56 -14.57 -7.30
N TYR A 125 -19.79 -13.70 -6.31
CA TYR A 125 -18.88 -12.62 -5.87
C TYR A 125 -18.68 -12.57 -4.36
N ASP A 126 -18.58 -13.72 -3.71
CA ASP A 126 -18.35 -13.82 -2.27
C ASP A 126 -17.00 -13.26 -1.81
N ARG A 127 -15.99 -13.18 -2.70
CA ARG A 127 -14.66 -12.67 -2.37
C ARG A 127 -14.50 -11.22 -2.79
N THR A 128 -14.10 -10.37 -1.85
CA THR A 128 -13.89 -8.94 -2.07
C THR A 128 -12.51 -8.48 -1.61
N LEU A 129 -11.96 -7.53 -2.34
CA LEU A 129 -10.72 -6.82 -2.07
C LEU A 129 -11.05 -5.37 -1.75
N LYS A 130 -10.42 -4.80 -0.72
CA LYS A 130 -10.50 -3.38 -0.38
C LYS A 130 -9.13 -2.82 -0.07
N ILE A 131 -8.85 -1.60 -0.52
CA ILE A 131 -7.68 -0.84 -0.05
C ILE A 131 -8.11 -0.07 1.19
N MET A 132 -7.63 -0.48 2.36
CA MET A 132 -7.96 0.15 3.66
C MET A 132 -7.10 1.37 3.93
N LYS A 133 -5.86 1.37 3.41
CA LYS A 133 -4.88 2.42 3.60
C LYS A 133 -3.93 2.41 2.41
N HIS A 134 -3.56 3.59 1.92
CA HIS A 134 -2.46 3.76 1.00
C HIS A 134 -1.87 5.16 1.19
N ARG A 135 -0.70 5.26 1.81
CA ARG A 135 -0.05 6.54 2.08
C ARG A 135 0.57 7.11 0.81
N GLY A 136 0.49 8.43 0.66
CA GLY A 136 1.17 9.15 -0.42
C GLY A 136 0.44 9.13 -1.76
N SER A 137 -0.70 8.45 -1.89
CA SER A 137 -1.54 8.55 -3.08
C SER A 137 -3.02 8.28 -2.76
N LYS A 138 -3.91 8.68 -3.68
CA LYS A 138 -5.31 8.30 -3.60
C LYS A 138 -5.47 6.84 -3.98
N HIS A 139 -6.40 6.16 -3.33
CA HIS A 139 -6.83 4.83 -3.70
C HIS A 139 -8.35 4.79 -3.82
N GLY A 140 -8.86 3.79 -4.52
CA GLY A 140 -10.30 3.57 -4.54
C GLY A 140 -10.80 3.11 -3.16
N ASP A 141 -11.95 3.63 -2.76
CA ASP A 141 -12.57 3.45 -1.44
C ASP A 141 -13.69 2.39 -1.44
N SER A 142 -13.90 1.73 -2.58
CA SER A 142 -14.95 0.74 -2.82
C SER A 142 -14.50 -0.70 -2.50
N LEU A 143 -15.46 -1.62 -2.46
CA LEU A 143 -15.22 -3.07 -2.42
C LEU A 143 -15.12 -3.59 -3.86
N TYR A 144 -14.04 -4.32 -4.16
CA TYR A 144 -13.77 -4.88 -5.48
C TYR A 144 -13.95 -6.40 -5.44
N PRO A 145 -14.97 -6.95 -6.08
CA PRO A 145 -15.08 -8.40 -6.24
C PRO A 145 -13.84 -8.95 -6.96
N TYR A 146 -13.38 -10.12 -6.55
CA TYR A 146 -12.32 -10.82 -7.27
C TYR A 146 -12.58 -12.33 -7.33
N THR A 147 -12.03 -12.96 -8.35
CA THR A 147 -11.98 -14.42 -8.47
C THR A 147 -10.54 -14.89 -8.50
N ILE A 148 -10.31 -16.15 -8.13
CA ILE A 148 -9.02 -16.81 -8.29
C ILE A 148 -9.23 -17.84 -9.39
N GLU A 149 -8.70 -17.56 -10.57
CA GLU A 149 -8.86 -18.39 -11.76
C GLU A 149 -7.62 -19.29 -11.90
N THR A 150 -7.83 -20.60 -12.05
CA THR A 150 -6.74 -21.56 -12.30
C THR A 150 -5.95 -21.14 -13.55
N GLY A 151 -4.62 -21.14 -13.44
CA GLY A 151 -3.72 -20.71 -14.53
C GLY A 151 -3.58 -19.20 -14.75
N LEU A 152 -4.44 -18.34 -14.17
CA LEU A 152 -4.34 -16.87 -14.32
C LEU A 152 -4.09 -16.14 -12.99
N GLY A 153 -4.51 -16.72 -11.87
CA GLY A 153 -4.41 -16.13 -10.54
C GLY A 153 -5.58 -15.19 -10.22
N ILE A 154 -5.30 -14.06 -9.57
CA ILE A 154 -6.32 -13.15 -9.05
C ILE A 154 -6.85 -12.24 -10.17
N VAL A 155 -8.16 -12.29 -10.42
CA VAL A 155 -8.85 -11.43 -11.39
C VAL A 155 -9.81 -10.49 -10.66
N LEU A 156 -9.53 -9.18 -10.73
CA LEU A 156 -10.43 -8.15 -10.20
C LEU A 156 -11.60 -7.90 -11.15
N ARG A 157 -12.80 -7.84 -10.59
CA ARG A 157 -14.07 -7.61 -11.31
C ARG A 157 -14.70 -6.30 -10.86
N ALA A 158 -13.96 -5.21 -11.05
CA ALA A 158 -14.44 -3.86 -10.79
C ALA A 158 -15.52 -3.47 -11.81
N SER A 159 -16.60 -2.84 -11.37
CA SER A 159 -17.61 -2.26 -12.27
C SER A 159 -17.05 -1.02 -12.99
N GLU A 160 -17.63 -0.70 -14.16
CA GLU A 160 -17.26 0.51 -14.92
C GLU A 160 -17.32 1.78 -14.06
N LYS A 161 -18.36 1.91 -13.23
CA LYS A 161 -18.51 3.03 -12.28
C LYS A 161 -17.35 3.12 -11.29
N GLN A 162 -16.83 1.99 -10.81
CA GLN A 162 -15.70 1.98 -9.89
C GLN A 162 -14.39 2.36 -10.59
N ILE A 163 -14.20 1.89 -11.82
CA ILE A 163 -13.03 2.25 -12.65
C ILE A 163 -13.05 3.75 -12.98
N GLU A 164 -14.21 4.29 -13.34
CA GLU A 164 -14.38 5.70 -13.68
C GLU A 164 -14.06 6.65 -12.51
N ARG A 165 -14.37 6.24 -11.27
CA ARG A 165 -14.08 7.02 -10.05
C ARG A 165 -12.58 7.20 -9.75
N VAL A 166 -11.74 6.28 -10.21
CA VAL A 166 -10.29 6.32 -9.96
C VAL A 166 -9.49 6.82 -11.17
N LYS A 167 -10.13 6.96 -12.33
CA LYS A 167 -9.48 7.43 -13.55
C LYS A 167 -9.21 8.94 -13.48
N PRO A 168 -7.98 9.40 -13.79
CA PRO A 168 -7.70 10.82 -13.93
C PRO A 168 -8.57 11.46 -15.01
N LYS A 169 -9.08 12.66 -14.71
CA LYS A 169 -9.97 13.46 -15.54
C LYS A 169 -9.26 14.73 -15.98
N ASN A 170 -9.23 14.95 -17.28
CA ASN A 170 -8.57 16.09 -17.94
C ASN A 170 -9.55 17.21 -18.34
N LYS A 171 -10.84 17.06 -18.04
CA LYS A 171 -11.88 18.03 -18.42
C LYS A 171 -11.67 19.44 -17.85
N PHE A 172 -10.84 19.58 -16.81
CA PHE A 172 -10.54 20.84 -16.14
C PHE A 172 -9.09 21.31 -16.32
N ASP A 173 -8.33 20.75 -17.27
CA ASP A 173 -6.91 21.08 -17.46
C ASP A 173 -6.69 22.59 -17.64
N ALA A 174 -7.56 23.27 -18.39
CA ALA A 174 -7.49 24.72 -18.56
C ALA A 174 -7.62 25.50 -17.24
N VAL A 175 -8.43 25.01 -16.30
CA VAL A 175 -8.60 25.63 -14.97
C VAL A 175 -7.31 25.47 -14.15
N PHE A 176 -6.73 24.27 -14.17
CA PHE A 176 -5.45 23.99 -13.53
C PHE A 176 -4.31 24.82 -14.14
N ASP A 177 -4.21 24.90 -15.46
CA ASP A 177 -3.18 25.66 -16.15
C ASP A 177 -3.23 27.16 -15.79
N ASN A 178 -4.44 27.71 -15.67
CA ASN A 178 -4.64 29.09 -15.22
C ASN A 178 -4.22 29.28 -13.75
N ALA A 179 -4.54 28.34 -12.87
CA ALA A 179 -4.10 28.38 -11.47
C ALA A 179 -2.57 28.24 -11.34
N VAL A 180 -1.93 27.41 -12.17
CA VAL A 180 -0.46 27.30 -12.25
C VAL A 180 0.18 28.61 -12.67
N LYS A 181 -0.38 29.28 -13.70
CA LYS A 181 0.10 30.61 -14.13
C LYS A 181 -0.03 31.64 -13.01
N LYS A 182 -1.17 31.70 -12.32
CA LYS A 182 -1.39 32.58 -11.16
C LYS A 182 -0.42 32.26 -10.01
N ALA A 183 -0.16 30.99 -9.72
CA ALA A 183 0.78 30.60 -8.69
C ALA A 183 2.20 31.11 -9.01
N ARG A 184 2.67 30.97 -10.25
CA ARG A 184 4.03 31.39 -10.65
C ARG A 184 4.29 32.90 -10.50
N THR A 185 3.26 33.75 -10.52
CA THR A 185 3.44 35.18 -10.28
C THR A 185 3.72 35.52 -8.80
N MET A 186 3.62 34.56 -7.88
CA MET A 186 3.80 34.73 -6.43
C MET A 186 5.25 34.44 -5.96
N GLY A 187 6.23 34.57 -6.84
CA GLY A 187 7.65 34.37 -6.53
C GLY A 187 8.00 32.93 -6.09
N ALA A 188 8.92 32.78 -5.15
CA ALA A 188 9.48 31.47 -4.77
C ALA A 188 8.47 30.50 -4.11
N ILE A 189 7.48 31.03 -3.36
CA ILE A 189 6.38 30.22 -2.81
C ILE A 189 5.47 29.76 -3.95
N GLY A 190 5.19 30.68 -4.89
CA GLY A 190 4.45 30.44 -6.11
C GLY A 190 4.96 29.28 -6.95
N GLU A 191 6.28 29.16 -7.11
CA GLU A 191 6.88 28.03 -7.84
C GLU A 191 6.58 26.68 -7.20
N ARG A 192 6.73 26.57 -5.86
CA ARG A 192 6.42 25.34 -5.12
C ARG A 192 4.93 25.01 -5.18
N LEU A 193 4.08 26.03 -5.07
CA LEU A 193 2.64 25.86 -5.17
C LEU A 193 2.25 25.40 -6.58
N SER A 194 2.85 25.97 -7.62
CA SER A 194 2.60 25.59 -9.01
C SER A 194 2.91 24.11 -9.26
N ALA A 195 4.01 23.59 -8.72
CA ALA A 195 4.35 22.18 -8.79
C ALA A 195 3.33 21.29 -8.07
N ARG A 196 2.80 21.72 -6.91
CA ARG A 196 1.73 21.01 -6.19
C ARG A 196 0.42 21.00 -6.97
N ILE A 197 0.06 22.10 -7.63
CA ILE A 197 -1.13 22.21 -8.48
C ILE A 197 -1.00 21.31 -9.71
N GLN A 198 0.17 21.26 -10.35
CA GLN A 198 0.43 20.34 -11.48
C GLN A 198 0.34 18.87 -11.06
N ALA A 199 0.84 18.53 -9.86
CA ALA A 199 0.67 17.19 -9.31
C ALA A 199 -0.82 16.88 -9.06
N LEU A 200 -1.59 17.85 -8.53
CA LEU A 200 -3.03 17.69 -8.33
C LEU A 200 -3.78 17.48 -9.64
N GLN A 201 -3.47 18.27 -10.69
CA GLN A 201 -4.02 18.14 -12.04
C GLN A 201 -3.82 16.73 -12.58
N LYS A 202 -2.58 16.21 -12.52
CA LYS A 202 -2.24 14.87 -13.02
C LYS A 202 -3.06 13.75 -12.38
N TYR A 203 -3.49 13.92 -11.13
CA TYR A 203 -4.21 12.91 -10.34
C TYR A 203 -5.64 13.34 -9.96
N TRP A 204 -6.23 14.29 -10.70
CA TRP A 204 -7.60 14.75 -10.45
C TRP A 204 -8.61 13.70 -10.94
N THR A 205 -9.43 13.16 -10.05
CA THR A 205 -10.44 12.13 -10.39
C THR A 205 -11.88 12.60 -10.17
N ARG A 206 -12.04 13.82 -9.68
CA ARG A 206 -13.30 14.41 -9.26
C ARG A 206 -14.08 14.98 -10.43
N ASP A 207 -15.41 14.89 -10.37
CA ASP A 207 -16.27 15.47 -11.39
C ASP A 207 -16.56 16.93 -11.17
N GLU A 208 -16.32 17.42 -9.96
CA GLU A 208 -16.51 18.79 -9.55
C GLU A 208 -15.43 19.70 -10.14
N ASP A 209 -15.82 20.94 -10.44
CA ASP A 209 -14.89 21.98 -10.89
C ASP A 209 -13.87 22.30 -9.77
N PRO A 210 -12.56 22.29 -10.04
CA PRO A 210 -11.54 22.56 -9.03
C PRO A 210 -11.39 24.05 -8.67
N SER A 211 -12.09 24.98 -9.33
CA SER A 211 -11.91 26.43 -9.20
C SER A 211 -11.96 26.90 -7.74
N ASP A 212 -12.99 26.54 -7.00
CA ASP A 212 -13.16 26.96 -5.59
C ASP A 212 -11.99 26.51 -4.71
N VAL A 213 -11.54 25.28 -4.91
CA VAL A 213 -10.42 24.70 -4.14
C VAL A 213 -9.11 25.40 -4.51
N LEU A 214 -8.87 25.64 -5.80
CA LEU A 214 -7.67 26.30 -6.29
C LEU A 214 -7.61 27.76 -5.83
N GLU A 215 -8.73 28.49 -5.88
CA GLU A 215 -8.81 29.86 -5.39
C GLU A 215 -8.58 29.96 -3.88
N LEU A 216 -9.16 29.05 -3.10
CA LEU A 216 -8.95 29.00 -1.66
C LEU A 216 -7.46 28.76 -1.33
N VAL A 217 -6.82 27.81 -2.01
CA VAL A 217 -5.38 27.53 -1.81
C VAL A 217 -4.52 28.73 -2.20
N LEU A 218 -4.76 29.33 -3.37
CA LEU A 218 -4.02 30.50 -3.84
C LEU A 218 -4.15 31.68 -2.85
N ARG A 219 -5.36 31.92 -2.35
CA ARG A 219 -5.63 33.00 -1.39
C ARG A 219 -4.91 32.80 -0.05
N GLU A 220 -4.94 31.60 0.51
CA GLU A 220 -4.31 31.32 1.80
C GLU A 220 -2.78 31.36 1.73
N GLU A 221 -2.18 30.81 0.67
CA GLU A 221 -0.73 30.84 0.48
C GLU A 221 -0.23 32.28 0.21
N ASN A 222 -1.04 33.14 -0.42
CA ASN A 222 -0.70 34.55 -0.62
C ASN A 222 -0.71 35.36 0.70
N LYS A 223 -1.66 35.12 1.61
CA LYS A 223 -1.70 35.76 2.93
C LYS A 223 -0.48 35.41 3.79
N GLY A 224 0.08 34.22 3.61
CA GLY A 224 1.30 33.79 4.31
C GLY A 224 2.54 34.53 3.84
N TYR A 225 2.60 34.90 2.55
CA TYR A 225 3.67 35.70 1.98
C TYR A 225 3.66 37.14 2.51
N ASP A 226 2.49 37.78 2.56
CA ASP A 226 2.34 39.17 3.03
C ASP A 226 2.63 39.34 4.54
N LYS A 227 2.61 38.26 5.32
CA LYS A 227 2.93 38.27 6.76
C LYS A 227 4.38 37.87 7.09
N GLY A 228 5.14 37.42 6.10
CA GLY A 228 6.50 36.88 6.26
C GLY A 228 7.62 37.75 5.68
N ASN A 229 7.28 38.91 5.11
CA ASN A 229 8.23 39.94 4.65
C ASN A 229 8.21 41.15 5.59
#